data_AF-A0A537EC05-F1
#
_entry.id   AF-A0A537EC05-F1
#
_cell.length_a   1.000
_cell.length_b   1.000
_cell.length_c   1.000
_cell.angle_alpha   90.00
_cell.angle_beta   90.00
_cell.angle_gamma   90.00
#
_symmetry.space_group_name_H-M   'P 1'
#
loop_
_entity.id
_entity.type
_entity.pdbx_description
1 polymer ?
#
loop_
_entity_poly.entity_id
_entity_poly.type
_entity_poly.pdbx_seq_one_letter_code
_entity_poly.pdbx_strand_id
1 'polypeptide(L)'
;MQKAIFAGLRSLSQAKKSLDITVADIPGYQSGGVAFKFGVGNKDGFDILNDSEVKRVVQRIEEKGPFRILDLVVHLHYSVDDGKRHKVHQDQYLARLAFQPGRVELLLHHLKGVRRISPDELVRIMLSAINHQLDREKYPELELESLTSN
;
A
#
# COMPACT_ATOMS: atom_id res chain seq x y z
N MET A 1 5.73 -16.48 -3.14
CA MET A 1 5.65 -15.13 -3.75
C MET A 1 4.40 -14.34 -3.35
N GLN A 2 3.16 -14.70 -3.73
CA GLN A 2 1.99 -13.86 -3.37
C GLN A 2 1.83 -13.64 -1.86
N LYS A 3 2.06 -14.67 -1.03
CA LYS A 3 2.08 -14.56 0.44
C LYS A 3 3.08 -13.51 0.94
N ALA A 4 4.30 -13.51 0.38
CA ALA A 4 5.34 -12.51 0.66
C ALA A 4 4.91 -11.08 0.29
N ILE A 5 4.20 -10.91 -0.83
CA ILE A 5 3.65 -9.60 -1.23
C ILE A 5 2.69 -9.08 -0.16
N PHE A 6 1.76 -9.90 0.33
CA PHE A 6 0.85 -9.50 1.41
C PHE A 6 1.57 -9.21 2.72
N ALA A 7 2.58 -10.01 3.08
CA ALA A 7 3.40 -9.76 4.25
C ALA A 7 4.19 -8.44 4.12
N GLY A 8 4.68 -8.10 2.92
CA GLY A 8 5.30 -6.81 2.60
C GLY A 8 4.34 -5.63 2.82
N LEU A 9 3.13 -5.70 2.25
CA LEU A 9 2.09 -4.69 2.46
C LEU A 9 1.67 -4.57 3.93
N ARG A 10 1.59 -5.71 4.64
CA ARG A 10 1.30 -5.71 6.08
C ARG A 10 2.40 -5.00 6.86
N SER A 11 3.67 -5.28 6.57
CA SER A 11 4.80 -4.61 7.22
C SER A 11 4.76 -3.10 7.00
N LEU A 12 4.44 -2.66 5.77
CA LEU A 12 4.28 -1.25 5.44
C LEU A 12 3.12 -0.61 6.22
N SER A 13 2.02 -1.34 6.46
CA SER A 13 0.90 -0.84 7.27
C SER A 13 1.21 -0.61 8.74
N GLN A 14 2.30 -1.21 9.24
CA GLN A 14 2.78 -1.05 10.62
C GLN A 14 3.82 0.06 10.75
N ALA A 15 4.34 0.56 9.62
CA ALA A 15 5.32 1.62 9.57
C ALA A 15 4.68 3.00 9.45
N LYS A 16 5.34 4.01 10.02
CA LYS A 16 5.10 5.43 9.74
C LYS A 16 6.32 5.94 8.97
N LYS A 17 6.09 6.57 7.82
CA LYS A 17 7.16 7.26 7.07
C LYS A 17 7.11 8.75 7.39
N SER A 18 8.27 9.33 7.68
CA SER A 18 8.40 10.79 7.85
C SER A 18 8.08 11.49 6.54
N LEU A 19 7.33 12.58 6.65
CA LEU A 19 6.93 13.42 5.52
C LEU A 19 6.60 14.81 6.05
N ASP A 20 7.01 15.83 5.31
CA ASP A 20 6.63 17.20 5.61
C ASP A 20 5.19 17.47 5.17
N ILE A 21 4.38 18.00 6.08
CA ILE A 21 2.94 18.17 5.91
C ILE A 21 2.56 19.65 5.97
N THR A 22 1.73 20.08 5.02
CA THR A 22 1.05 21.38 5.08
C THR A 22 -0.31 21.25 5.77
N VAL A 23 -0.63 22.22 6.63
CA VAL A 23 -1.91 22.36 7.34
C VAL A 23 -2.51 23.72 6.99
N ALA A 24 -3.81 23.76 6.69
CA ALA A 24 -4.48 24.96 6.17
C ALA A 24 -4.27 26.23 7.04
N ASP A 25 -4.16 26.05 8.36
CA ASP A 25 -4.07 27.14 9.34
C ASP A 25 -2.66 27.33 9.92
N ILE A 26 -1.65 26.62 9.40
CA ILE A 26 -0.26 26.73 9.87
C ILE A 26 0.64 27.07 8.68
N PRO A 27 1.30 28.24 8.68
CA PRO A 27 2.23 28.61 7.62
C PRO A 27 3.39 27.61 7.49
N GLY A 28 3.74 27.28 6.26
CA GLY A 28 4.90 26.44 5.94
C GLY A 28 4.67 24.95 6.12
N TYR A 29 5.77 24.21 6.02
CA TYR A 29 5.80 22.76 6.19
C TYR A 29 6.05 22.40 7.65
N GLN A 30 5.31 21.41 8.14
CA GLN A 30 5.44 20.86 9.48
C GLN A 30 6.01 19.45 9.41
N SER A 31 6.92 19.13 10.32
CA SER A 31 7.38 17.75 10.50
C SER A 31 6.19 16.84 10.80
N GLY A 32 6.12 15.71 10.13
CA GLY A 32 5.01 14.78 10.29
C GLY A 32 5.30 13.43 9.66
N GLY A 33 4.23 12.75 9.28
CA GLY A 33 4.36 11.51 8.54
C GLY A 33 3.07 10.94 8.01
N VAL A 34 3.25 9.85 7.26
CA VAL A 34 2.19 9.07 6.65
C VAL A 34 2.17 7.66 7.23
N ALA A 35 0.97 7.18 7.53
CA ALA A 35 0.69 5.79 7.82
C ALA A 35 -0.13 5.18 6.67
N PHE A 36 0.17 3.94 6.30
CA PHE A 36 -0.47 3.24 5.21
C PHE A 36 -1.52 2.26 5.77
N LYS A 37 -2.70 2.23 5.17
CA LYS A 37 -3.70 1.18 5.43
C LYS A 37 -4.11 0.54 4.12
N PHE A 38 -4.06 -0.78 4.08
CA PHE A 38 -4.46 -1.57 2.93
C PHE A 38 -5.77 -2.29 3.26
N GLY A 39 -6.67 -2.36 2.29
CA GLY A 39 -7.81 -3.26 2.31
C GLY A 39 -7.76 -4.21 1.12
N VAL A 40 -8.17 -5.46 1.31
CA VAL A 40 -8.22 -6.51 0.29
C VAL A 40 -9.65 -6.67 -0.19
N GLY A 41 -9.83 -6.62 -1.51
CA GLY A 41 -11.13 -6.76 -2.15
C GLY A 41 -11.75 -8.13 -1.88
N ASN A 42 -13.03 -8.14 -1.51
CA ASN A 42 -13.86 -9.32 -1.33
C ASN A 42 -15.15 -9.20 -2.17
N LYS A 43 -16.18 -10.00 -1.89
CA LYS A 43 -17.45 -9.95 -2.66
C LYS A 43 -18.25 -8.65 -2.49
N ASP A 44 -18.13 -8.00 -1.33
CA ASP A 44 -19.02 -6.93 -0.89
C ASP A 44 -18.29 -5.59 -0.64
N GLY A 45 -16.95 -5.57 -0.74
CA GLY A 45 -16.13 -4.41 -0.46
C GLY A 45 -14.66 -4.74 -0.24
N PHE A 46 -14.05 -4.12 0.77
CA PHE A 46 -12.64 -4.29 1.12
C PHE A 46 -12.46 -4.58 2.61
N ASP A 47 -11.80 -5.68 2.95
CA ASP A 47 -11.44 -6.04 4.32
C ASP A 47 -10.08 -5.44 4.68
N ILE A 48 -9.95 -4.82 5.84
CA ILE A 48 -8.67 -4.24 6.29
C ILE A 48 -7.62 -5.35 6.42
N LEU A 49 -6.45 -5.17 5.80
CA LEU A 49 -5.30 -6.07 5.86
C LEU A 49 -4.62 -6.01 7.23
N ASN A 50 -5.26 -6.61 8.22
CA ASN A 50 -4.74 -6.88 9.55
C ASN A 50 -4.23 -8.33 9.63
N ASP A 51 -3.78 -8.78 10.81
CA ASP A 51 -3.19 -10.12 10.94
C ASP A 51 -4.21 -11.25 10.71
N SER A 52 -5.48 -11.04 11.07
CA SER A 52 -6.54 -12.02 10.74
C SER A 52 -6.78 -12.10 9.24
N GLU A 53 -6.73 -10.96 8.55
CA GLU A 53 -6.98 -10.89 7.11
C GLU A 53 -5.81 -11.48 6.32
N VAL A 54 -4.57 -11.23 6.75
CA VAL A 54 -3.37 -11.91 6.20
C VAL A 54 -3.54 -13.44 6.30
N LYS A 55 -3.96 -13.96 7.46
CA LYS A 55 -4.19 -15.40 7.64
C LYS A 55 -5.29 -15.92 6.69
N ARG A 56 -6.42 -15.20 6.60
CA ARG A 56 -7.53 -15.55 5.70
C ARG A 56 -7.07 -15.64 4.24
N VAL A 57 -6.30 -14.65 3.79
CA VAL A 57 -5.78 -14.58 2.43
C VAL A 57 -4.78 -15.71 2.16
N VAL A 58 -3.87 -15.99 3.11
CA VAL A 58 -2.91 -17.10 3.01
C VAL A 58 -3.62 -18.44 2.91
N GLN A 59 -4.58 -18.69 3.81
CA GLN A 59 -5.39 -19.90 3.79
C GLN A 59 -6.14 -20.06 2.47
N ARG A 60 -6.74 -18.97 1.97
CA ARG A 60 -7.41 -18.97 0.66
C ARG A 60 -6.46 -19.35 -0.48
N ILE A 61 -5.22 -18.88 -0.46
CA ILE A 61 -4.20 -19.24 -1.47
C ILE A 61 -3.86 -20.73 -1.39
N GLU A 62 -3.76 -21.29 -0.19
CA GLU A 62 -3.46 -22.70 0.03
C GLU A 62 -4.61 -23.61 -0.43
N GLU A 63 -5.84 -23.24 -0.11
CA GLU A 63 -7.02 -24.08 -0.39
C GLU A 63 -7.49 -24.02 -1.85
N LYS A 64 -7.44 -22.84 -2.48
CA LYS A 64 -7.99 -22.66 -3.85
C LYS A 64 -7.00 -22.04 -4.83
N GLY A 65 -5.71 -22.08 -4.50
CA GLY A 65 -4.63 -21.62 -5.35
C GLY A 65 -4.44 -20.10 -5.40
N PRO A 66 -3.38 -19.64 -6.09
CA PRO A 66 -3.00 -18.23 -6.18
C PRO A 66 -4.05 -17.37 -6.88
N PHE A 67 -4.09 -16.09 -6.55
CA PHE A 67 -4.94 -15.11 -7.21
C PHE A 67 -4.44 -14.84 -8.64
N ARG A 68 -5.36 -14.74 -9.60
CA ARG A 68 -5.06 -14.15 -10.91
C ARG A 68 -5.14 -12.63 -10.88
N ILE A 69 -6.17 -12.12 -10.22
CA ILE A 69 -6.41 -10.70 -10.03
C ILE A 69 -6.76 -10.49 -8.57
N LEU A 70 -6.25 -9.40 -8.00
CA LEU A 70 -6.59 -8.96 -6.66
C LEU A 70 -6.76 -7.44 -6.65
N ASP A 71 -7.90 -7.00 -6.14
CA ASP A 71 -8.17 -5.59 -5.91
C ASP A 71 -7.80 -5.20 -4.48
N LEU A 72 -7.24 -4.00 -4.34
CA LEU A 72 -6.82 -3.41 -3.09
C LEU A 72 -7.34 -1.97 -3.00
N VAL A 73 -7.62 -1.53 -1.78
CA VAL A 73 -7.75 -0.11 -1.46
C VAL A 73 -6.56 0.31 -0.60
N VAL A 74 -5.98 1.47 -0.90
CA VAL A 74 -4.85 2.03 -0.14
C VAL A 74 -5.27 3.38 0.43
N HIS A 75 -5.17 3.53 1.74
CA HIS A 75 -5.42 4.80 2.44
C HIS A 75 -4.12 5.33 3.03
N LEU A 76 -3.83 6.60 2.77
CA LEU A 76 -2.67 7.30 3.27
C LEU A 76 -3.15 8.30 4.33
N HIS A 77 -2.81 8.01 5.58
CA HIS A 77 -3.21 8.80 6.74
C HIS A 77 -2.05 9.71 7.15
N TYR A 78 -2.22 11.01 6.96
CA TYR A 78 -1.22 12.01 7.31
C TYR A 78 -1.42 12.53 8.73
N SER A 79 -0.31 12.83 9.39
CA SER A 79 -0.26 13.38 10.75
C SER A 79 0.89 14.37 10.88
N VAL A 80 0.75 15.33 11.78
CA VAL A 80 1.79 16.31 12.14
C VAL A 80 2.33 15.95 13.52
N ASP A 81 3.63 16.13 13.73
CA ASP A 81 4.34 15.75 14.94
C ASP A 81 4.50 16.93 15.90
N ASP A 82 3.41 17.66 16.17
CA ASP A 82 3.37 18.80 17.09
C ASP A 82 2.59 18.50 18.40
N GLY A 83 2.25 17.22 18.61
CA GLY A 83 1.46 16.76 19.75
C GLY A 83 -0.03 17.11 19.69
N LYS A 84 -0.50 17.77 18.62
CA LYS A 84 -1.91 18.13 18.43
C LYS A 84 -2.54 17.27 17.35
N ARG A 85 -3.86 17.10 17.45
CA ARG A 85 -4.62 16.37 16.43
C ARG A 85 -5.10 17.33 15.34
N HIS A 86 -4.41 17.31 14.21
CA HIS A 86 -4.83 18.06 13.02
C HIS A 86 -5.73 17.23 12.11
N LYS A 87 -6.74 17.86 11.52
CA LYS A 87 -7.54 17.24 10.46
C LYS A 87 -6.80 17.39 9.14
N VAL A 88 -5.98 16.41 8.80
CA VAL A 88 -5.23 16.39 7.53
C VAL A 88 -5.98 15.56 6.49
N HIS A 89 -6.17 16.10 5.28
CA HIS A 89 -6.79 15.37 4.17
C HIS A 89 -6.00 14.11 3.86
N GLN A 90 -6.70 12.96 3.80
CA GLN A 90 -6.12 11.66 3.47
C GLN A 90 -6.19 11.42 1.97
N ASP A 91 -5.24 10.63 1.45
CA ASP A 91 -5.33 10.14 0.08
C ASP A 91 -5.87 8.71 0.07
N GLN A 92 -6.64 8.38 -0.96
CA GLN A 92 -7.16 7.05 -1.19
C GLN A 92 -6.91 6.64 -2.62
N TYR A 93 -6.43 5.42 -2.79
CA TYR A 93 -6.17 4.80 -4.08
C TYR A 93 -6.93 3.48 -4.18
N LEU A 94 -7.37 3.17 -5.39
CA LEU A 94 -7.74 1.82 -5.80
C LEU A 94 -6.55 1.21 -6.53
N ALA A 95 -6.17 0.00 -6.18
CA ALA A 95 -5.08 -0.72 -6.80
C ALA A 95 -5.58 -2.08 -7.29
N ARG A 96 -5.10 -2.53 -8.45
CA ARG A 96 -5.33 -3.88 -8.96
C ARG A 96 -3.99 -4.54 -9.24
N LEU A 97 -3.76 -5.68 -8.61
CA LEU A 97 -2.65 -6.57 -8.91
C LEU A 97 -3.13 -7.65 -9.88
N ALA A 98 -2.57 -7.70 -11.09
CA ALA A 98 -2.77 -8.77 -12.04
C ALA A 98 -1.53 -9.66 -12.08
N PHE A 99 -1.68 -10.90 -11.61
CA PHE A 99 -0.59 -11.86 -11.51
C PHE A 99 -0.53 -12.70 -12.79
N GLN A 100 0.65 -12.72 -13.40
CA GLN A 100 0.93 -13.50 -14.61
C GLN A 100 2.21 -14.32 -14.39
N PRO A 101 2.47 -15.36 -15.20
CA PRO A 101 3.75 -16.05 -15.15
C PRO A 101 4.91 -15.07 -15.33
N GLY A 102 5.78 -14.97 -14.33
CA GLY A 102 6.99 -14.12 -14.38
C GLY A 102 6.78 -12.62 -14.15
N ARG A 103 5.55 -12.11 -14.04
CA ARG A 103 5.30 -10.68 -13.84
C ARG A 103 4.05 -10.39 -13.00
N VAL A 104 4.04 -9.23 -12.37
CA VAL A 104 2.88 -8.68 -11.67
C VAL A 104 2.64 -7.27 -12.18
N GLU A 105 1.47 -7.02 -12.74
CA GLU A 105 1.05 -5.69 -13.16
C GLU A 105 0.27 -5.02 -12.03
N LEU A 106 0.64 -3.79 -11.70
CA LEU A 106 -0.05 -2.94 -10.73
C LEU A 106 -0.73 -1.78 -11.46
N LEU A 107 -2.06 -1.77 -11.47
CA LEU A 107 -2.84 -0.63 -11.91
C LEU A 107 -3.24 0.19 -10.68
N LEU A 108 -2.88 1.46 -10.65
CA LEU A 108 -3.11 2.34 -9.51
C LEU A 108 -3.95 3.55 -9.93
N HIS A 109 -5.09 3.76 -9.26
CA HIS A 109 -6.01 4.85 -9.54
C HIS A 109 -6.23 5.69 -8.28
N HIS A 110 -6.00 7.00 -8.37
CA HIS A 110 -6.22 7.93 -7.27
C HIS A 110 -7.70 8.30 -7.19
N LEU A 111 -8.37 7.90 -6.11
CA LEU A 111 -9.80 8.16 -5.90
C LEU A 111 -10.08 9.54 -5.29
N LYS A 112 -9.34 9.91 -4.24
CA LYS A 112 -9.54 11.17 -3.51
C LYS A 112 -8.31 11.57 -2.73
N GLY A 113 -8.26 12.85 -2.38
CA GLY A 113 -7.21 13.44 -1.58
C GLY A 113 -6.41 14.47 -2.37
N VAL A 114 -5.37 15.00 -1.75
CA VAL A 114 -4.51 16.04 -2.33
C VAL A 114 -3.24 15.44 -2.97
N ARG A 115 -3.09 14.11 -2.95
CA ARG A 115 -1.98 13.38 -3.59
C ARG A 115 -0.62 13.88 -3.08
N ARG A 116 -0.41 13.92 -1.75
CA ARG A 116 0.87 14.37 -1.17
C ARG A 116 2.02 13.43 -1.52
N ILE A 117 1.72 12.14 -1.62
CA ILE A 117 2.60 11.14 -2.21
C ILE A 117 2.12 10.91 -3.63
N SER A 118 3.02 11.06 -4.60
CA SER A 118 2.71 10.79 -6.00
C SER A 118 2.45 9.29 -6.23
N PRO A 119 1.66 8.90 -7.24
CA PRO A 119 1.44 7.50 -7.58
C PRO A 119 2.77 6.72 -7.77
N ASP A 120 3.72 7.32 -8.48
CA ASP A 120 5.06 6.76 -8.74
C ASP A 120 5.82 6.48 -7.45
N GLU A 121 5.80 7.44 -6.52
CA GLU A 121 6.43 7.30 -5.21
C GLU A 121 5.73 6.23 -4.37
N LEU A 122 4.39 6.16 -4.40
CA LEU A 122 3.62 5.12 -3.71
C LEU A 122 3.99 3.72 -4.24
N VAL A 123 4.13 3.56 -5.56
CA VAL A 123 4.57 2.30 -6.18
C VAL A 123 5.96 1.93 -5.68
N ARG A 124 6.91 2.87 -5.66
CA ARG A 124 8.28 2.62 -5.15
C ARG A 124 8.31 2.26 -3.67
N ILE A 125 7.48 2.91 -2.85
CA ILE A 125 7.34 2.61 -1.42
C ILE A 125 6.81 1.18 -1.22
N MET A 126 5.75 0.81 -1.95
CA MET A 126 5.17 -0.53 -1.89
C MET A 126 6.19 -1.59 -2.37
N LEU A 127 6.86 -1.34 -3.49
CA LEU A 127 7.86 -2.22 -4.07
C LEU A 127 9.00 -2.50 -3.09
N SER A 128 9.54 -1.45 -2.46
CA SER A 128 10.60 -1.59 -1.47
C SER A 128 10.19 -2.46 -0.28
N ALA A 129 8.98 -2.27 0.25
CA ALA A 129 8.46 -3.08 1.35
C ALA A 129 8.22 -4.55 0.94
N ILE A 130 7.75 -4.77 -0.30
CA ILE A 130 7.54 -6.10 -0.86
C ILE A 130 8.88 -6.82 -1.08
N ASN A 131 9.87 -6.17 -1.70
CA ASN A 131 11.19 -6.76 -1.97
C ASN A 131 11.92 -7.13 -0.69
N HIS A 132 11.81 -6.30 0.35
CA HIS A 132 12.36 -6.64 1.66
C HIS A 132 11.78 -7.96 2.20
N GLN A 133 10.48 -8.19 2.02
CA GLN A 133 9.84 -9.44 2.44
C GLN A 133 10.16 -10.62 1.51
N LEU A 134 10.33 -10.38 0.21
CA LEU A 134 10.74 -11.40 -0.75
C LEU A 134 12.15 -11.93 -0.46
N ASP A 135 13.11 -11.04 -0.18
CA ASP A 135 14.48 -11.44 0.19
C ASP A 135 14.51 -12.30 1.47
N ARG A 136 13.70 -11.92 2.48
CA ARG A 136 13.54 -12.71 3.71
C ARG A 136 13.03 -14.13 3.45
N GLU A 137 12.12 -14.28 2.49
CA GLU A 137 11.55 -15.56 2.07
C GLU A 137 12.35 -16.25 0.94
N LYS A 138 13.52 -15.70 0.56
CA LYS A 138 14.40 -16.23 -0.51
C LYS A 138 13.72 -16.33 -1.88
N TYR A 139 12.80 -15.41 -2.15
CA TYR A 139 12.28 -15.18 -3.49
C TYR A 139 13.11 -14.11 -4.22
N PRO A 140 13.20 -14.16 -5.57
CA PRO A 140 13.72 -13.07 -6.35
C PRO A 140 12.96 -11.76 -6.08
N GLU A 141 13.68 -10.64 -6.09
CA GLU A 141 13.08 -9.32 -6.00
C GLU A 141 12.20 -9.01 -7.21
N LEU A 142 11.20 -8.15 -7.02
CA LEU A 142 10.46 -7.56 -8.12
C LEU A 142 11.22 -6.34 -8.64
N GLU A 143 11.37 -6.27 -9.96
CA GLU A 143 11.92 -5.10 -10.64
C GLU A 143 10.78 -4.27 -11.26
N LEU A 144 10.88 -2.94 -11.16
CA LEU A 144 9.94 -2.05 -11.81
C LEU A 144 10.29 -1.95 -13.30
N GLU A 145 9.61 -2.74 -14.13
CA GLU A 145 9.86 -2.79 -15.58
C GLU A 145 9.45 -1.49 -16.28
N SER A 146 8.25 -0.98 -16.01
CA SER A 146 7.75 0.28 -16.56
C SER A 146 6.73 0.93 -15.65
N LEU A 147 6.59 2.25 -15.78
CA LEU A 147 5.55 3.01 -15.12
C LEU A 147 4.92 3.96 -16.15
N THR A 148 3.66 3.71 -16.46
CA THR A 148 2.90 4.50 -17.43
C THR A 148 1.76 5.20 -16.72
N SER A 149 1.69 6.53 -16.87
CA SER A 149 0.53 7.32 -16.46
C SER A 149 -0.32 7.61 -17.68
N ASN A 150 -1.61 7.25 -17.64
CA ASN A 150 -2.61 7.65 -18.62
C ASN A 150 -3.17 9.03 -18.29
#